data_AF-A0A531KBT1-F1
#
_entry.id   AF-A0A531KBT1-F1
#
_cell.length_a   1.000
_cell.length_b   1.000
_cell.length_c   1.000
_cell.angle_alpha   90.00
_cell.angle_beta   90.00
_cell.angle_gamma   90.00
#
_symmetry.space_group_name_H-M   'P 1'
#
loop_
_entity.id
_entity.type
_entity.pdbx_description
1 polymer ?
#
loop_
_entity_poly.entity_id
_entity_poly.type
_entity_poly.pdbx_seq_one_letter_code
_entity_poly.pdbx_strand_id
1 'polypeptide(L)'
;LDPALFMTQVPFAFGKMWGELIVELSPEGALENRIAEEIGSSDDAKVWTLKIRDGVEFHNGKTVTAEDVAATLERHSDEKSKSGALGYMKGIESIKASGKEVVLTLKEANADLPYLLSDYHLIVQPNGGKDKADAGISAGPYK
;
A
#
# COMPACT_ATOMS: atom_id res chain seq x y z
N LEU A 1 -0.30 -13.03 10.89
CA LEU A 1 -0.89 -11.68 10.73
C LEU A 1 -0.47 -11.08 9.38
N ASP A 2 -0.43 -11.89 8.31
CA ASP A 2 0.00 -11.41 7.00
C ASP A 2 -1.21 -10.80 6.26
N PRO A 3 -1.22 -9.49 5.95
CA PRO A 3 -2.31 -8.83 5.24
C PRO A 3 -2.59 -9.45 3.88
N ALA A 4 -1.61 -10.05 3.21
CA ALA A 4 -1.80 -10.70 1.94
C ALA A 4 -2.80 -11.87 2.01
N LEU A 5 -3.00 -12.48 3.19
CA LEU A 5 -3.83 -13.68 3.37
C LEU A 5 -5.20 -13.37 4.02
N PHE A 6 -5.60 -12.10 4.09
CA PHE A 6 -6.83 -11.69 4.76
C PHE A 6 -8.07 -11.98 3.90
N MET A 7 -8.73 -13.10 4.19
CA MET A 7 -9.87 -13.59 3.39
C MET A 7 -11.25 -13.47 4.07
N THR A 8 -11.32 -12.95 5.31
CA THR A 8 -12.56 -12.88 6.08
C THR A 8 -12.72 -11.54 6.81
N GLN A 9 -13.91 -11.28 7.34
CA GLN A 9 -14.23 -10.00 8.00
C GLN A 9 -13.42 -9.75 9.28
N VAL A 10 -13.04 -10.80 10.00
CA VAL A 10 -12.26 -10.68 11.24
C VAL A 10 -10.86 -10.09 10.99
N PRO A 11 -10.00 -10.68 10.12
CA PRO A 11 -8.70 -10.09 9.79
C PRO A 11 -8.83 -8.76 9.03
N PHE A 12 -9.90 -8.54 8.27
CA PHE A 12 -10.21 -7.23 7.68
C PHE A 12 -10.38 -6.15 8.77
N ALA A 13 -11.28 -6.38 9.74
CA ALA A 13 -11.52 -5.44 10.83
C ALA A 13 -10.28 -5.23 11.69
N PHE A 14 -9.55 -6.32 11.99
CA PHE A 14 -8.27 -6.26 12.68
C PHE A 14 -7.25 -5.40 11.91
N GLY A 15 -7.11 -5.64 10.61
CA GLY A 15 -6.18 -4.91 9.73
C GLY A 15 -6.44 -3.40 9.73
N LYS A 16 -7.70 -2.96 9.79
CA LYS A 16 -8.04 -1.53 9.90
C LYS A 16 -7.66 -0.87 11.24
N MET A 17 -7.45 -1.66 12.29
CA MET A 17 -7.01 -1.14 13.60
C MET A 17 -5.49 -1.20 13.75
N TRP A 18 -4.88 -2.29 13.30
CA TRP A 18 -3.46 -2.55 13.43
C TRP A 18 -2.63 -1.92 12.32
N GLY A 19 -3.17 -1.89 11.10
CA GLY A 19 -2.48 -1.46 9.90
C GLY A 19 -2.64 0.02 9.61
N GLU A 20 -1.74 0.55 8.80
CA GLU A 20 -1.91 1.83 8.12
C GLU A 20 -1.84 1.64 6.60
N LEU A 21 -2.67 2.38 5.88
CA LEU A 21 -2.86 2.27 4.44
C LEU A 21 -2.13 3.39 3.69
N ILE A 22 -1.99 3.22 2.38
CA ILE A 22 -1.48 4.28 1.48
C ILE A 22 -2.54 5.36 1.33
N VAL A 23 -3.77 4.93 1.05
CA VAL A 23 -5.01 5.72 1.03
C VAL A 23 -6.13 4.89 1.60
N GLU A 24 -7.19 5.54 2.07
CA GLU A 24 -8.40 4.87 2.55
C GLU A 24 -9.60 5.34 1.75
N LEU A 25 -10.54 4.43 1.48
CA LEU A 25 -11.84 4.77 0.92
C LEU A 25 -12.80 5.11 2.07
N SER A 26 -13.27 6.35 2.10
CA SER A 26 -14.30 6.82 3.04
C SER A 26 -15.65 6.11 2.79
N PRO A 27 -16.56 6.09 3.78
CA PRO A 27 -17.92 5.57 3.60
C PRO A 27 -18.70 6.24 2.46
N GLU A 28 -18.38 7.50 2.14
CA GLU A 28 -18.98 8.28 1.06
C GLU A 28 -18.36 7.98 -0.32
N GLY A 29 -17.34 7.12 -0.37
CA GLY A 29 -16.65 6.73 -1.61
C GLY A 29 -15.55 7.70 -2.04
N ALA A 30 -15.19 8.69 -1.22
CA ALA A 30 -14.05 9.57 -1.46
C ALA A 30 -12.74 8.94 -0.97
N LEU A 31 -11.63 9.20 -1.67
CA LEU A 31 -10.30 8.79 -1.21
C LEU A 31 -9.75 9.76 -0.17
N GLU A 32 -9.28 9.20 0.92
CA GLU A 32 -8.61 9.90 2.01
C GLU A 32 -7.13 9.56 2.05
N ASN A 33 -6.31 10.60 2.08
CA ASN A 33 -4.85 10.48 2.11
C ASN A 33 -4.36 9.98 3.48
N ARG A 34 -3.66 8.84 3.46
CA ARG A 34 -3.07 8.18 4.64
C ARG A 34 -1.55 8.28 4.58
N ILE A 35 -0.79 7.21 4.38
CA ILE A 35 0.67 7.31 4.23
C ILE A 35 1.05 8.18 3.02
N ALA A 36 0.28 8.12 1.93
CA ALA A 36 0.39 9.10 0.86
C ALA A 36 -0.28 10.42 1.30
N GLU A 37 0.42 11.54 1.16
CA GLU A 37 -0.16 12.89 1.31
C GLU A 37 -0.64 13.47 -0.02
N GLU A 38 -0.15 12.94 -1.15
CA GLU A 38 -0.51 13.39 -2.50
C GLU A 38 -0.42 12.21 -3.47
N ILE A 39 -1.34 12.17 -4.43
CA ILE A 39 -1.35 11.21 -5.54
C ILE A 39 -1.62 11.99 -6.83
N GLY A 40 -0.66 11.97 -7.76
CA GLY A 40 -0.77 12.60 -9.08
C GLY A 40 -0.65 11.59 -10.21
N SER A 41 -1.33 11.84 -11.32
CA SER A 41 -1.22 11.03 -12.55
C SER A 41 -0.59 11.82 -13.68
N SER A 42 0.04 11.12 -14.62
CA SER A 42 0.25 11.63 -15.98
C SER A 42 -1.10 11.83 -16.70
N ASP A 43 -1.09 12.64 -17.75
CA ASP A 43 -2.29 12.96 -18.56
C ASP A 43 -2.96 11.72 -19.16
N ASP A 44 -2.18 10.66 -19.43
CA ASP A 44 -2.64 9.38 -19.99
C ASP A 44 -2.98 8.33 -18.93
N ALA A 45 -2.91 8.68 -17.63
CA ALA A 45 -3.15 7.78 -16.49
C ALA A 45 -2.29 6.51 -16.49
N LYS A 46 -1.10 6.54 -17.10
CA LYS A 46 -0.13 5.42 -17.10
C LYS A 46 0.98 5.56 -16.08
N VAL A 47 1.26 6.76 -15.60
CA VAL A 47 2.26 7.01 -14.55
C VAL A 47 1.58 7.67 -13.38
N TRP A 48 1.79 7.12 -12.18
CA TRP A 48 1.25 7.64 -10.94
C TRP A 48 2.37 7.90 -9.95
N THR A 49 2.37 9.07 -9.34
CA THR A 49 3.34 9.45 -8.32
C THR A 49 2.63 9.59 -6.98
N LEU A 50 3.05 8.79 -6.01
CA LEU A 50 2.61 8.86 -4.63
C LEU A 50 3.66 9.62 -3.82
N LYS A 51 3.28 10.71 -3.17
CA LYS A 51 4.15 11.43 -2.23
C LYS A 51 3.90 10.95 -0.82
N ILE A 52 4.94 10.43 -0.18
CA ILE A 52 4.86 9.83 1.15
C ILE A 52 5.12 10.91 2.21
N ARG A 53 4.22 11.00 3.19
CA ARG A 53 4.31 12.01 4.25
C ARG A 53 5.41 11.68 5.26
N ASP A 54 5.93 12.72 5.91
CA ASP A 54 6.87 12.54 7.02
C ASP A 54 6.17 12.17 8.32
N GLY A 55 6.95 11.63 9.26
CA GLY A 55 6.54 11.49 10.66
C GLY A 55 5.61 10.31 10.95
N VAL A 56 5.33 9.44 9.97
CA VAL A 56 4.64 8.17 10.24
C VAL A 56 5.66 7.17 10.78
N GLU A 57 5.36 6.58 11.94
CA GLU A 57 6.22 5.59 12.57
C GLU A 57 5.53 4.23 12.60
N PHE A 58 6.28 3.19 12.27
CA PHE A 58 5.88 1.83 12.57
C PHE A 58 5.84 1.59 14.08
N HIS A 59 5.14 0.54 14.50
CA HIS A 59 5.00 0.17 15.91
C HIS A 59 6.34 -0.05 16.64
N ASN A 60 7.40 -0.37 15.89
CA ASN A 60 8.76 -0.58 16.37
C ASN A 60 9.62 0.69 16.44
N GLY A 61 9.05 1.86 16.17
CA GLY A 61 9.72 3.17 16.23
C GLY A 61 10.56 3.53 15.00
N LYS A 62 10.57 2.70 13.96
CA LYS A 62 11.17 3.09 12.67
C LYS A 62 10.19 3.98 11.90
N THR A 63 10.70 5.01 11.23
CA THR A 63 9.91 5.83 10.31
C THR A 63 9.54 5.02 9.06
N VAL A 64 8.30 5.19 8.59
CA VAL A 64 7.84 4.66 7.29
C VAL A 64 8.50 5.44 6.16
N THR A 65 9.06 4.75 5.17
CA THR A 65 9.69 5.39 4.01
C THR A 65 8.99 5.05 2.69
N ALA A 66 9.35 5.75 1.61
CA ALA A 66 8.89 5.42 0.27
C ALA A 66 9.35 4.02 -0.16
N GLU A 67 10.51 3.57 0.30
CA GLU A 67 11.01 2.22 0.06
C GLU A 67 10.16 1.15 0.73
N ASP A 68 9.63 1.39 1.95
CA ASP A 68 8.70 0.45 2.59
C ASP A 68 7.39 0.33 1.81
N VAL A 69 6.86 1.45 1.34
CA VAL A 69 5.63 1.48 0.51
C VAL A 69 5.86 0.75 -0.81
N ALA A 70 6.96 1.06 -1.51
CA ALA A 70 7.33 0.38 -2.74
C ALA A 70 7.52 -1.14 -2.51
N ALA A 71 8.21 -1.53 -1.45
CA ALA A 71 8.40 -2.93 -1.11
C ALA A 71 7.09 -3.65 -0.78
N THR A 72 6.13 -2.99 -0.12
CA THR A 72 4.76 -3.52 0.07
C THR A 72 4.12 -3.77 -1.28
N LEU A 73 4.06 -2.77 -2.16
CA LEU A 73 3.41 -2.91 -3.46
C LEU A 73 4.08 -4.01 -4.32
N GLU A 74 5.41 -4.09 -4.31
CA GLU A 74 6.17 -5.12 -5.01
C GLU A 74 5.85 -6.54 -4.51
N ARG A 75 5.77 -6.74 -3.18
CA ARG A 75 5.42 -8.05 -2.61
C ARG A 75 4.03 -8.50 -3.05
N HIS A 76 3.12 -7.55 -3.21
CA HIS A 76 1.74 -7.81 -3.63
C HIS A 76 1.59 -7.94 -5.16
N SER A 77 2.55 -7.43 -5.95
CA SER A 77 2.59 -7.62 -7.41
C SER A 77 3.35 -8.87 -7.89
N ASP A 78 4.13 -9.51 -7.02
CA ASP A 78 4.89 -10.72 -7.37
C ASP A 78 3.98 -11.83 -7.92
N GLU A 79 4.37 -12.49 -9.01
CA GLU A 79 3.54 -13.49 -9.68
C GLU A 79 3.17 -14.69 -8.80
N LYS A 80 4.02 -15.00 -7.81
CA LYS A 80 3.83 -16.08 -6.82
C LYS A 80 3.14 -15.59 -5.54
N SER A 81 2.80 -14.30 -5.46
CA SER A 81 2.10 -13.74 -4.32
C SER A 81 0.77 -14.46 -4.11
N LYS A 82 0.41 -14.67 -2.84
CA LYS A 82 -0.91 -15.18 -2.45
C LYS A 82 -1.86 -14.04 -2.08
N SER A 83 -1.47 -12.80 -2.37
CA SER A 83 -2.26 -11.64 -2.01
C SER A 83 -3.62 -11.63 -2.72
N GLY A 84 -4.68 -11.34 -1.98
CA GLY A 84 -5.97 -10.98 -2.57
C GLY A 84 -5.89 -9.77 -3.52
N ALA A 85 -4.86 -8.94 -3.38
CA ALA A 85 -4.58 -7.80 -4.25
C ALA A 85 -3.96 -8.14 -5.62
N LEU A 86 -3.42 -9.36 -5.77
CA LEU A 86 -2.54 -9.69 -6.89
C LEU A 86 -3.19 -9.44 -8.26
N GLY A 87 -4.52 -9.65 -8.36
CA GLY A 87 -5.27 -9.51 -9.60
C GLY A 87 -5.09 -8.14 -10.27
N TYR A 88 -5.13 -7.06 -9.51
CA TYR A 88 -4.94 -5.71 -10.05
C TYR A 88 -3.48 -5.23 -9.94
N MET A 89 -2.71 -5.70 -8.96
CA MET A 89 -1.29 -5.33 -8.84
C MET A 89 -0.45 -5.78 -10.04
N LYS A 90 -0.86 -6.84 -10.74
CA LYS A 90 -0.24 -7.28 -12.01
C LYS A 90 -0.33 -6.28 -13.14
N GLY A 91 -1.22 -5.28 -13.05
CA GLY A 91 -1.32 -4.18 -14.02
C GLY A 91 -0.17 -3.16 -13.91
N ILE A 92 0.58 -3.18 -12.81
CA ILE A 92 1.73 -2.33 -12.60
C ILE A 92 2.95 -2.97 -13.29
N GLU A 93 3.58 -2.21 -14.18
CA GLU A 93 4.79 -2.59 -14.90
C GLU A 93 6.05 -2.34 -14.06
N SER A 94 6.14 -1.18 -13.39
CA SER A 94 7.28 -0.86 -12.55
C SER A 94 6.88 -0.04 -11.33
N ILE A 95 7.59 -0.27 -10.23
CA ILE A 95 7.45 0.42 -8.95
C ILE A 95 8.84 0.94 -8.61
N LYS A 96 8.96 2.24 -8.34
CA LYS A 96 10.24 2.87 -8.01
C LYS A 96 10.08 3.85 -6.86
N ALA A 97 10.86 3.67 -5.80
CA ALA A 97 11.00 4.66 -4.75
C ALA A 97 12.14 5.63 -5.09
N SER A 98 11.93 6.92 -4.87
CA SER A 98 12.98 7.95 -4.94
C SER A 98 12.71 9.05 -3.93
N GLY A 99 13.53 9.12 -2.88
CA GLY A 99 13.33 10.07 -1.80
C GLY A 99 12.00 9.84 -1.08
N LYS A 100 11.03 10.74 -1.28
CA LYS A 100 9.69 10.63 -0.70
C LYS A 100 8.63 10.18 -1.69
N GLU A 101 9.01 9.87 -2.91
CA GLU A 101 8.07 9.52 -3.97
C GLU A 101 8.11 8.02 -4.26
N VAL A 102 6.94 7.45 -4.50
CA VAL A 102 6.79 6.14 -5.13
C VAL A 102 6.14 6.35 -6.48
N VAL A 103 6.86 6.03 -7.55
CA VAL A 103 6.39 6.13 -8.93
C VAL A 103 5.95 4.76 -9.41
N LEU A 104 4.70 4.68 -9.87
CA LEU A 104 4.08 3.50 -10.44
C LEU A 104 3.90 3.72 -11.94
N THR A 105 4.47 2.85 -12.76
CA THR A 105 4.19 2.80 -14.20
C THR A 105 3.27 1.62 -14.49
N LEU A 106 2.19 1.86 -15.21
CA LEU A 106 1.19 0.87 -15.56
C LEU A 106 1.37 0.34 -16.99
N LYS A 107 1.06 -0.94 -17.18
CA LYS A 107 1.06 -1.57 -18.51
C LYS A 107 0.03 -0.91 -19.43
N GLU A 108 -1.14 -0.62 -18.88
CA GLU A 108 -2.27 0.03 -19.53
C GLU A 108 -2.75 1.22 -18.69
N ALA A 109 -3.38 2.20 -19.33
CA ALA A 109 -3.96 3.35 -18.63
C ALA A 109 -5.05 2.88 -17.65
N ASN A 110 -5.02 3.36 -16.41
CA ASN A 110 -6.02 3.03 -15.42
C ASN A 110 -6.25 4.21 -14.47
N ALA A 111 -7.38 4.89 -14.64
CA ALA A 111 -7.79 6.01 -13.80
C ALA A 111 -8.19 5.57 -12.37
N ASP A 112 -8.53 4.29 -12.19
CA ASP A 112 -9.00 3.74 -10.91
C ASP A 112 -7.84 3.31 -9.99
N LEU A 113 -6.57 3.42 -10.43
CA LEU A 113 -5.43 2.98 -9.63
C LEU A 113 -5.45 3.50 -8.18
N PRO A 114 -5.76 4.79 -7.90
CA PRO A 114 -5.81 5.27 -6.52
C PRO A 114 -6.85 4.54 -5.65
N TYR A 115 -7.98 4.13 -6.23
CA TYR A 115 -8.99 3.33 -5.52
C TYR A 115 -8.52 1.89 -5.29
N LEU A 116 -7.78 1.33 -6.23
CA LEU A 116 -7.19 0.00 -6.06
C LEU A 116 -6.12 -0.01 -4.96
N LEU A 117 -5.42 1.11 -4.76
CA LEU A 117 -4.46 1.29 -3.67
C LEU A 117 -5.09 1.38 -2.26
N SER A 118 -6.42 1.52 -2.16
CA SER A 118 -7.12 1.52 -0.86
C SER A 118 -7.46 0.13 -0.33
N ASP A 119 -7.07 -0.93 -1.03
CA ASP A 119 -7.36 -2.29 -0.62
C ASP A 119 -6.60 -2.67 0.66
N TYR A 120 -7.32 -3.29 1.59
CA TYR A 120 -6.82 -3.66 2.92
C TYR A 120 -5.68 -4.69 2.90
N HIS A 121 -5.44 -5.40 1.80
CA HIS A 121 -4.26 -6.26 1.70
C HIS A 121 -2.97 -5.43 1.61
N LEU A 122 -3.04 -4.19 1.10
CA LEU A 122 -1.88 -3.31 0.87
C LEU A 122 -1.45 -2.52 2.12
N ILE A 123 -1.78 -3.02 3.32
CA ILE A 123 -1.28 -2.45 4.58
C ILE A 123 0.25 -2.37 4.53
N VAL A 124 0.79 -1.18 4.82
CA VAL A 124 2.23 -0.94 4.75
C VAL A 124 2.92 -1.60 5.94
N GLN A 125 4.01 -2.32 5.66
CA GLN A 125 4.81 -3.04 6.65
C GLN A 125 6.29 -2.69 6.46
N PRO A 126 7.14 -2.81 7.49
CA PRO A 126 8.58 -2.64 7.33
C PRO A 126 9.13 -3.56 6.24
N ASN A 127 9.92 -3.00 5.31
CA ASN A 127 10.44 -3.69 4.12
C ASN A 127 9.36 -4.46 3.35
N GLY A 128 8.14 -3.91 3.30
CA GLY A 128 7.00 -4.52 2.62
C GLY A 128 6.50 -5.83 3.23
N GLY A 129 6.96 -6.21 4.43
CA GLY A 129 6.71 -7.53 5.00
C GLY A 129 7.51 -8.66 4.33
N LYS A 130 8.49 -8.34 3.47
CA LYS A 130 9.32 -9.35 2.76
C LYS A 130 10.17 -10.17 3.72
N ASP A 131 10.68 -9.57 4.79
CA ASP A 131 11.48 -10.27 5.80
C ASP A 131 10.61 -11.16 6.69
N LYS A 132 9.49 -10.62 7.17
CA LYS A 132 8.57 -11.29 8.08
C LYS A 132 7.18 -10.64 8.08
N ALA A 133 6.32 -11.09 7.18
CA ALA A 133 4.98 -10.54 7.00
C ALA A 133 4.05 -10.72 8.22
N ASP A 134 4.31 -11.73 9.05
CA ASP A 134 3.51 -12.05 10.23
C ASP A 134 4.09 -11.46 11.53
N ALA A 135 5.08 -10.56 11.44
CA ALA A 135 5.74 -9.94 12.59
C ALA A 135 4.79 -9.10 13.49
N GLY A 136 3.59 -8.77 13.01
CA GLY A 136 2.64 -7.94 13.75
C GLY A 136 3.09 -6.48 13.86
N ILE A 137 3.91 -6.00 12.91
CA ILE A 137 4.35 -4.60 12.86
C ILE A 137 3.76 -3.92 11.63
N SER A 138 3.04 -2.82 11.86
CA SER A 138 2.61 -1.84 10.86
C SER A 138 2.64 -0.44 11.51
N ALA A 139 1.91 0.54 10.99
CA ALA A 139 1.88 1.92 11.47
C ALA A 139 0.49 2.38 11.92
N GLY A 140 -0.45 1.44 12.11
CA GLY A 140 -1.78 1.76 12.62
C GLY A 140 -1.78 2.13 14.12
N PRO A 141 -2.89 2.65 14.64
CA PRO A 141 -2.96 3.18 16.01
C PRO A 141 -2.85 2.13 17.14
N TYR A 142 -3.10 0.85 16.85
CA TYR A 142 -3.09 -0.22 17.86
C TYR A 142 -1.94 -1.21 17.64
N LYS A 143 -1.27 -1.61 18.75
CA LYS A 143 -0.13 -2.54 18.80
C LYS A 143 -0.53 -3.85 19.48
#